data_AF-A0A1F6V989-F1
#
_entry.id   AF-A0A1F6V989-F1
#
_cell.length_a   1.000
_cell.length_b   1.000
_cell.length_c   1.000
_cell.angle_alpha   90.00
_cell.angle_beta   90.00
_cell.angle_gamma   90.00
#
_symmetry.space_group_name_H-M   'P 1'
#
loop_
_entity.id
_entity.type
_entity.pdbx_description
1 polymer ?
#
loop_
_entity_poly.entity_id
_entity_poly.type
_entity_poly.pdbx_seq_one_letter_code
_entity_poly.pdbx_strand_id
1 'polypeptide(L)'
;MQLIHYTPRLSSLQAVLTTSIMETHKKNWFKYIVGFITCLLIRLIPFRPPNIEPILATQMPFSRAYGKIAGFSFAFLSMVLFDVLTAKVGMWTFITAGAYGFLGLWASFYFKNKSNSSWNYAKFAVMGTLAFDIVTGLSIGPLFFRQPFMEALVGQIPFTALHLVGNISFAVFLSPFIYRFIIENKKFETQSIMAILKLKRI
;
A
#
# COMPACT_ATOMS: atom_id res chain seq x y z
N MET A 1 -29.11 27.77 53.68
CA MET A 1 -27.74 28.13 53.27
C MET A 1 -27.21 27.00 52.40
N GLN A 2 -27.14 27.22 51.08
CA GLN A 2 -26.78 26.20 50.08
C GLN A 2 -25.29 25.86 50.15
N LEU A 3 -24.95 24.57 50.28
CA LEU A 3 -23.59 24.06 50.11
C LEU A 3 -23.39 23.71 48.63
N ILE A 4 -22.55 24.50 47.96
CA ILE A 4 -22.13 24.29 46.58
C ILE A 4 -21.09 23.16 46.57
N HIS A 5 -21.45 22.00 46.02
CA HIS A 5 -20.49 20.93 45.73
C HIS A 5 -19.62 21.35 44.54
N TYR A 6 -18.35 21.66 44.81
CA TYR A 6 -17.33 21.91 43.79
C TYR A 6 -16.79 20.55 43.29
N THR A 7 -17.21 20.11 42.12
CA THR A 7 -16.55 19.00 41.40
C THR A 7 -15.30 19.53 40.71
N PRO A 8 -14.11 18.93 40.92
CA PRO A 8 -12.93 19.33 40.17
C PRO A 8 -13.07 18.91 38.71
N ARG A 9 -13.02 19.93 37.85
CA ARG A 9 -12.95 19.84 36.39
C ARG A 9 -11.71 19.02 36.01
N LEU A 10 -11.93 17.79 35.53
CA LEU A 10 -10.90 16.95 34.90
C LEU A 10 -10.10 17.81 33.91
N SER A 11 -8.81 17.93 34.17
CA SER A 11 -7.92 18.81 33.43
C SER A 11 -7.79 18.34 31.98
N SER A 12 -7.86 19.29 31.06
CA SER A 12 -7.64 19.12 29.62
C SER A 12 -6.31 18.41 29.28
N LEU A 13 -5.36 18.37 30.23
CA LEU A 13 -4.11 17.64 30.11
C LEU A 13 -4.29 16.12 29.99
N GLN A 14 -5.26 15.50 30.67
CA GLN A 14 -5.49 14.05 30.53
C GLN A 14 -6.11 13.68 29.18
N ALA A 15 -6.95 14.56 28.61
CA ALA A 15 -7.50 14.41 27.27
C ALA A 15 -6.43 14.62 26.18
N VAL A 16 -5.46 15.52 26.40
CA VAL A 16 -4.32 15.74 25.49
C VAL A 16 -3.30 14.60 25.57
N LEU A 17 -3.09 14.02 26.75
CA LEU A 17 -2.21 12.86 26.95
C LEU A 17 -2.74 11.56 26.33
N THR A 18 -4.06 11.44 26.11
CA THR A 18 -4.64 10.27 25.42
C THR A 18 -4.51 10.36 23.89
N THR A 19 -4.22 11.53 23.33
CA THR A 19 -4.15 11.74 21.86
C THR A 19 -2.77 11.55 21.23
N SER A 20 -1.69 11.26 21.96
CA SER A 20 -0.35 11.18 21.35
C SER A 20 0.44 9.89 21.57
N ILE A 21 -0.15 8.85 22.16
CA ILE A 21 0.41 7.51 22.04
C ILE A 21 -0.09 6.91 20.73
N MET A 22 0.41 7.46 19.61
CA MET A 22 0.69 6.58 18.49
C MET A 22 1.71 5.58 19.04
N GLU A 23 1.24 4.41 19.46
CA GLU A 23 2.06 3.21 19.51
C GLU A 23 2.72 3.14 18.13
N THR A 24 3.95 3.61 18.04
CA THR A 24 4.79 3.47 16.87
C THR A 24 5.09 1.98 16.83
N HIS A 25 4.18 1.22 16.21
CA HIS A 25 4.36 -0.19 15.93
C HIS A 25 5.80 -0.38 15.50
N LYS A 26 6.58 -1.13 16.29
CA LYS A 26 8.00 -1.32 16.04
C LYS A 26 8.13 -1.94 14.66
N LYS A 27 8.67 -1.15 13.71
CA LYS A 27 8.74 -1.54 12.31
C LYS A 27 9.46 -2.87 12.19
N ASN A 28 8.72 -3.91 11.80
CA ASN A 28 9.30 -5.21 11.58
C ASN A 28 9.65 -5.38 10.10
N TRP A 29 10.89 -5.16 9.74
CA TRP A 29 11.33 -5.25 8.34
C TRP A 29 11.20 -6.65 7.75
N PHE A 30 11.21 -7.70 8.57
CA PHE A 30 10.96 -9.06 8.11
C PHE A 30 9.55 -9.20 7.52
N LYS A 31 8.51 -8.69 8.20
CA LYS A 31 7.13 -8.68 7.66
C LYS A 31 7.02 -7.93 6.32
N TYR A 32 7.72 -6.81 6.23
CA TYR A 32 7.77 -6.00 5.02
C TYR A 32 8.42 -6.78 3.86
N ILE A 33 9.56 -7.43 4.10
CA ILE A 33 10.26 -8.25 3.11
C ILE A 33 9.40 -9.44 2.68
N VAL A 34 8.75 -10.13 3.63
CA VAL A 34 7.83 -11.24 3.31
C VAL A 34 6.69 -10.76 2.43
N GLY A 35 6.02 -9.66 2.80
CA GLY A 35 4.95 -9.09 1.98
C GLY A 35 5.42 -8.68 0.57
N PHE A 36 6.63 -8.12 0.47
CA PHE A 36 7.26 -7.77 -0.79
C PHE A 36 7.53 -9.00 -1.66
N ILE A 37 8.17 -10.04 -1.11
CA ILE A 37 8.50 -11.27 -1.82
C ILE A 37 7.21 -11.99 -2.24
N THR A 38 6.23 -12.13 -1.36
CA THR A 38 4.94 -12.77 -1.70
C THR A 38 4.26 -12.03 -2.85
N CYS A 39 4.22 -10.68 -2.80
CA CYS A 39 3.67 -9.89 -3.89
C CYS A 39 4.43 -10.12 -5.20
N LEU A 40 5.76 -10.18 -5.16
CA LEU A 40 6.60 -10.44 -6.33
C LEU A 40 6.35 -11.85 -6.91
N LEU A 41 6.27 -12.88 -6.05
CA LEU A 41 6.01 -14.26 -6.47
C LEU A 41 4.64 -14.41 -7.15
N ILE A 42 3.60 -13.76 -6.62
CA ILE A 42 2.26 -13.77 -7.25
C ILE A 42 2.34 -13.17 -8.66
N ARG A 43 3.14 -12.13 -8.86
CA ARG A 43 3.33 -11.51 -10.18
C ARG A 43 4.11 -12.40 -11.16
N LEU A 44 4.91 -13.35 -10.67
CA LEU A 44 5.62 -14.29 -11.54
C LEU A 44 4.74 -15.45 -12.01
N ILE A 45 3.50 -15.57 -11.52
CA ILE A 45 2.55 -16.58 -11.99
C ILE A 45 2.20 -16.29 -13.47
N PRO A 46 2.35 -17.27 -14.38
CA PRO A 46 2.02 -17.09 -15.79
C PRO A 46 0.50 -16.98 -16.00
N PHE A 47 0.08 -16.42 -17.14
CA PHE A 47 -1.33 -16.32 -17.57
C PHE A 47 -2.28 -15.52 -16.66
N ARG A 48 -1.73 -14.67 -15.79
CA ARG A 48 -2.54 -13.73 -15.02
C ARG A 48 -3.10 -12.60 -15.91
N PRO A 49 -4.32 -12.12 -15.63
CA PRO A 49 -4.85 -10.95 -16.32
C PRO A 49 -3.93 -9.73 -16.19
N PRO A 50 -3.83 -8.90 -17.23
CA PRO A 50 -3.00 -7.70 -17.19
C PRO A 50 -3.49 -6.75 -16.08
N ASN A 51 -2.56 -6.23 -15.28
CA ASN A 51 -2.80 -5.23 -14.22
C ASN A 51 -3.80 -5.63 -13.12
N ILE A 52 -4.11 -6.92 -12.99
CA ILE A 52 -4.75 -7.47 -11.79
C ILE A 52 -3.63 -8.02 -10.91
N GLU A 53 -3.06 -7.15 -10.08
CA GLU A 53 -1.90 -7.49 -9.24
C GLU A 53 -2.09 -7.02 -7.79
N PRO A 54 -1.52 -7.72 -6.81
CA PRO A 54 -1.66 -7.33 -5.41
C PRO A 54 -0.76 -6.15 -5.00
N ILE A 55 -0.05 -5.47 -5.91
CA ILE A 55 0.90 -4.40 -5.57
C ILE A 55 0.19 -3.27 -4.83
N LEU A 56 -0.86 -2.68 -5.43
CA LEU A 56 -1.54 -1.54 -4.82
C LEU A 56 -2.13 -1.91 -3.47
N ALA A 57 -2.78 -3.07 -3.39
CA ALA A 57 -3.38 -3.57 -2.17
C ALA A 57 -2.36 -3.89 -1.06
N THR A 58 -1.16 -4.35 -1.42
CA THR A 58 -0.10 -4.68 -0.45
C THR A 58 0.68 -3.44 -0.04
N GLN A 59 0.98 -2.53 -0.97
CA GLN A 59 1.74 -1.32 -0.67
C GLN A 59 0.99 -0.39 0.27
N MET A 60 -0.34 -0.26 0.19
CA MET A 60 -1.12 0.66 1.04
C MET A 60 -0.92 0.43 2.54
N PRO A 61 -1.14 -0.79 3.09
CA PRO A 61 -0.95 -1.05 4.52
C PRO A 61 0.52 -0.93 4.95
N PHE A 62 1.48 -1.30 4.11
CA PHE A 62 2.91 -1.07 4.41
C PHE A 62 3.28 0.42 4.38
N SER A 63 2.78 1.20 3.43
CA SER A 63 2.99 2.66 3.34
C SER A 63 2.43 3.38 4.57
N ARG A 64 1.27 2.92 5.04
CA ARG A 64 0.63 3.39 6.28
C ARG A 64 1.49 3.11 7.51
N ALA A 65 2.02 1.89 7.65
CA ALA A 65 2.76 1.49 8.86
C ALA A 65 4.24 1.89 8.87
N TYR A 66 4.90 1.88 7.71
CA TYR A 66 6.36 2.04 7.59
C TYR A 66 6.76 3.44 7.10
N GLY A 67 5.82 4.20 6.53
CA GLY A 67 6.01 5.57 6.10
C GLY A 67 6.39 5.71 4.62
N LYS A 68 6.66 6.96 4.21
CA LYS A 68 6.81 7.39 2.82
C LYS A 68 7.87 6.61 2.03
N ILE A 69 9.08 6.49 2.60
CA ILE A 69 10.21 5.83 1.94
C ILE A 69 9.90 4.35 1.71
N ALA A 70 9.40 3.67 2.73
CA ALA A 70 9.01 2.27 2.60
C ALA A 70 7.87 2.09 1.60
N GLY A 71 6.86 2.97 1.61
CA GLY A 71 5.78 2.93 0.61
C GLY A 71 6.29 3.08 -0.81
N PHE A 72 7.13 4.08 -1.06
CA PHE A 72 7.76 4.30 -2.37
C PHE A 72 8.59 3.09 -2.81
N SER A 73 9.52 2.66 -1.95
CA SER A 73 10.44 1.55 -2.25
C SER A 73 9.71 0.24 -2.49
N PHE A 74 8.58 -0.01 -1.82
CA PHE A 74 7.82 -1.26 -1.99
C PHE A 74 7.40 -1.44 -3.44
N ALA A 75 6.69 -0.47 -3.99
CA ALA A 75 6.14 -0.60 -5.33
C ALA A 75 7.21 -0.36 -6.41
N PHE A 76 8.11 0.62 -6.19
CA PHE A 76 9.22 0.91 -7.10
C PHE A 76 10.11 -0.32 -7.31
N LEU A 77 10.62 -0.91 -6.21
CA LEU A 77 11.50 -2.08 -6.31
C LEU A 77 10.74 -3.31 -6.80
N SER A 78 9.44 -3.45 -6.49
CA SER A 78 8.65 -4.57 -7.02
C SER A 78 8.57 -4.50 -8.54
N MET A 79 8.34 -3.30 -9.11
CA MET A 79 8.33 -3.11 -10.57
C MET A 79 9.70 -3.39 -11.20
N VAL A 80 10.76 -2.77 -10.68
CA VAL A 80 12.11 -2.95 -11.21
C VAL A 80 12.54 -4.42 -11.15
N LEU A 81 12.36 -5.08 -10.01
CA LEU A 81 12.78 -6.49 -9.87
C LEU A 81 11.95 -7.43 -10.74
N PHE A 82 10.66 -7.19 -10.90
CA PHE A 82 9.84 -8.01 -11.80
C PHE A 82 10.33 -7.92 -13.25
N ASP A 83 10.63 -6.71 -13.73
CA ASP A 83 11.13 -6.53 -15.10
C ASP A 83 12.54 -7.11 -15.26
N VAL A 84 13.41 -7.00 -14.26
CA VAL A 84 14.73 -7.66 -14.26
C VAL A 84 14.57 -9.18 -14.34
N LEU A 85 13.74 -9.79 -13.49
CA LEU A 85 13.55 -11.24 -13.44
C LEU A 85 12.88 -11.79 -14.70
N THR A 86 12.06 -10.98 -15.37
CA THR A 86 11.38 -11.37 -16.61
C THR A 86 12.12 -10.92 -17.87
N ALA A 87 13.32 -10.33 -17.73
CA ALA A 87 14.14 -9.79 -18.81
C ALA A 87 13.40 -8.75 -19.69
N LYS A 88 12.53 -7.93 -19.08
CA LYS A 88 11.71 -6.89 -19.73
C LYS A 88 12.14 -5.46 -19.38
N VAL A 89 13.35 -5.30 -18.89
CA VAL A 89 13.88 -3.98 -18.49
C VAL A 89 13.89 -3.02 -19.67
N GLY A 90 13.28 -1.85 -19.50
CA GLY A 90 13.26 -0.81 -20.52
C GLY A 90 12.74 0.52 -19.99
N MET A 91 12.45 1.47 -20.88
CA MET A 91 11.88 2.78 -20.49
C MET A 91 10.58 2.62 -19.69
N TRP A 92 9.78 1.61 -20.04
CA TRP A 92 8.54 1.28 -19.34
C TRP A 92 8.75 0.93 -17.86
N THR A 93 9.88 0.29 -17.52
CA THR A 93 10.24 -0.02 -16.14
C THR A 93 10.33 1.25 -15.30
N PHE A 94 11.02 2.27 -15.79
CA PHE A 94 11.19 3.53 -15.05
C PHE A 94 9.88 4.30 -14.90
N ILE A 95 9.07 4.32 -15.97
CA ILE A 95 7.76 4.97 -15.97
C ILE A 95 6.84 4.31 -14.93
N THR A 96 6.69 2.98 -15.00
CA THR A 96 5.77 2.26 -14.12
C THR A 96 6.29 2.20 -12.70
N ALA A 97 7.58 1.94 -12.48
CA ALA A 97 8.18 1.95 -11.14
C ALA A 97 8.07 3.32 -10.48
N GLY A 98 8.32 4.40 -11.25
CA GLY A 98 8.15 5.77 -10.77
C GLY A 98 6.70 6.06 -10.38
N ALA A 99 5.74 5.82 -11.28
CA ALA A 99 4.33 6.07 -11.03
C ALA A 99 3.82 5.27 -9.81
N TYR A 100 4.13 3.98 -9.73
CA TYR A 100 3.75 3.15 -8.58
C TYR A 100 4.46 3.57 -7.29
N GLY A 101 5.75 3.93 -7.35
CA GLY A 101 6.48 4.45 -6.20
C GLY A 101 5.84 5.71 -5.64
N PHE A 102 5.44 6.64 -6.51
CA PHE A 102 4.72 7.85 -6.09
C PHE A 102 3.34 7.56 -5.50
N LEU A 103 2.63 6.52 -5.97
CA LEU A 103 1.41 6.06 -5.31
C LEU A 103 1.68 5.56 -3.88
N GLY A 104 2.76 4.82 -3.64
CA GLY A 104 3.14 4.37 -2.30
C GLY A 104 3.48 5.53 -1.37
N LEU A 105 4.19 6.53 -1.89
CA LEU A 105 4.43 7.78 -1.18
C LEU A 105 3.11 8.50 -0.83
N TRP A 106 2.20 8.64 -1.81
CA TRP A 106 0.88 9.25 -1.61
C TRP A 106 0.04 8.48 -0.58
N ALA A 107 0.07 7.14 -0.62
CA ALA A 107 -0.63 6.29 0.35
C ALA A 107 -0.20 6.61 1.79
N SER A 108 1.10 6.80 2.02
CA SER A 108 1.61 7.15 3.35
C SER A 108 1.01 8.45 3.89
N PHE A 109 0.82 9.45 3.03
CA PHE A 109 0.15 10.70 3.41
C PHE A 109 -1.35 10.50 3.62
N TYR A 110 -2.02 9.84 2.68
CA TYR A 110 -3.46 9.63 2.69
C TYR A 110 -3.92 8.88 3.96
N PHE A 111 -3.19 7.84 4.38
CA PHE A 111 -3.60 6.99 5.50
C PHE A 111 -3.18 7.50 6.89
N LYS A 112 -2.38 8.57 6.99
CA LYS A 112 -1.81 9.05 8.28
C LYS A 112 -2.89 9.26 9.37
N ASN A 113 -4.04 9.80 8.99
CA ASN A 113 -5.14 10.14 9.90
C ASN A 113 -6.44 9.38 9.56
N LYS A 114 -6.32 8.19 8.96
CA LYS A 114 -7.49 7.38 8.55
C LYS A 114 -7.51 6.08 9.35
N SER A 115 -8.68 5.60 9.74
CA SER A 115 -8.83 4.29 10.38
C SER A 115 -8.46 3.14 9.42
N ASN A 116 -8.10 1.98 9.97
CA ASN A 116 -7.87 0.76 9.19
C ASN A 116 -9.23 0.20 8.74
N SER A 117 -9.71 0.61 7.56
CA SER A 117 -11.00 0.18 7.03
C SER A 117 -10.91 -0.14 5.54
N SER A 118 -11.64 -1.17 5.11
CA SER A 118 -11.77 -1.55 3.69
C SER A 118 -12.18 -0.37 2.83
N TRP A 119 -13.04 0.52 3.33
CA TRP A 119 -13.52 1.68 2.60
C TRP A 119 -12.44 2.72 2.33
N ASN A 120 -11.57 2.99 3.31
CA ASN A 120 -10.45 3.90 3.10
C ASN A 120 -9.47 3.35 2.06
N TYR A 121 -9.22 2.04 2.07
CA TYR A 121 -8.40 1.37 1.06
C TYR A 121 -9.04 1.37 -0.32
N ALA A 122 -10.34 1.06 -0.43
CA ALA A 122 -11.06 1.07 -1.70
C ALA A 122 -11.06 2.48 -2.33
N LYS A 123 -11.31 3.53 -1.54
CA LYS A 123 -11.21 4.92 -2.01
C LYS A 123 -9.83 5.25 -2.57
N PHE A 124 -8.78 4.88 -1.85
CA PHE A 124 -7.42 5.09 -2.33
C PHE A 124 -7.14 4.26 -3.59
N ALA A 125 -7.63 3.03 -3.65
CA ALA A 125 -7.46 2.18 -4.82
C ALA A 125 -8.10 2.81 -6.07
N VAL A 126 -9.32 3.37 -5.96
CA VAL A 126 -9.96 4.12 -7.06
C VAL A 126 -9.08 5.30 -7.49
N MET A 127 -8.74 6.19 -6.54
CA MET A 127 -7.98 7.40 -6.85
C MET A 127 -6.58 7.10 -7.39
N GLY A 128 -5.89 6.12 -6.80
CA GLY A 128 -4.55 5.69 -7.19
C GLY A 128 -4.53 5.02 -8.56
N THR A 129 -5.52 4.18 -8.87
CA THR A 129 -5.65 3.54 -10.19
C THR A 129 -5.87 4.59 -11.26
N LEU A 130 -6.82 5.51 -11.06
CA LEU A 130 -7.08 6.59 -12.02
C LEU A 130 -5.84 7.47 -12.22
N ALA A 131 -5.15 7.84 -11.15
CA ALA A 131 -3.92 8.64 -11.25
C ALA A 131 -2.83 7.90 -12.04
N PHE A 132 -2.63 6.60 -11.76
CA PHE A 132 -1.66 5.78 -12.49
C PHE A 132 -2.01 5.69 -13.97
N ASP A 133 -3.27 5.39 -14.30
CA ASP A 133 -3.75 5.16 -15.66
C ASP A 133 -3.76 6.46 -16.49
N ILE A 134 -4.01 7.61 -15.88
CA ILE A 134 -3.85 8.92 -16.52
C ILE A 134 -2.39 9.19 -16.84
N VAL A 135 -1.50 8.99 -15.86
CA VAL A 135 -0.06 9.25 -16.02
C VAL A 135 0.57 8.29 -17.03
N THR A 136 0.18 7.02 -17.03
CA THR A 136 0.81 6.00 -17.88
C THR A 136 0.09 5.86 -19.22
N GLY A 137 -1.22 5.64 -19.21
CA GLY A 137 -2.02 5.36 -20.40
C GLY A 137 -2.34 6.60 -21.23
N LEU A 138 -2.84 7.67 -20.60
CA LEU A 138 -3.27 8.87 -21.34
C LEU A 138 -2.14 9.86 -21.64
N SER A 139 -0.99 9.71 -20.99
CA SER A 139 0.14 10.64 -21.19
C SER A 139 1.26 10.01 -22.02
N ILE A 140 1.73 8.80 -21.69
CA ILE A 140 2.97 8.28 -22.31
C ILE A 140 2.80 8.00 -23.81
N GLY A 141 1.72 7.35 -24.22
CA GLY A 141 1.41 7.08 -25.63
C GLY A 141 1.35 8.38 -26.46
N PRO A 142 0.45 9.31 -26.10
CA PRO A 142 0.32 10.57 -26.83
C PRO A 142 1.59 11.44 -26.84
N LEU A 143 2.29 11.55 -25.70
CA LEU A 143 3.46 12.45 -25.58
C LEU A 143 4.71 11.89 -26.25
N PHE A 144 4.98 10.58 -26.13
CA PHE A 144 6.26 9.99 -26.57
C PHE A 144 6.15 9.21 -27.87
N PHE A 145 4.96 8.70 -28.20
CA PHE A 145 4.74 7.84 -29.36
C PHE A 145 3.80 8.44 -30.41
N ARG A 146 3.39 9.71 -30.23
CA ARG A 146 2.48 10.44 -31.14
C ARG A 146 1.16 9.70 -31.38
N GLN A 147 0.72 8.88 -30.43
CA GLN A 147 -0.57 8.21 -30.51
C GLN A 147 -1.68 9.27 -30.45
N PRO A 148 -2.70 9.21 -31.34
CA PRO A 148 -3.84 10.09 -31.24
C PRO A 148 -4.50 9.98 -29.86
N PHE A 149 -4.76 11.11 -29.21
CA PHE A 149 -5.32 11.12 -27.86
C PHE A 149 -6.65 10.35 -27.76
N MET A 150 -7.52 10.48 -28.76
CA MET A 150 -8.80 9.75 -28.78
C MET A 150 -8.62 8.24 -28.85
N GLU A 151 -7.59 7.76 -29.56
CA GLU A 151 -7.27 6.33 -29.62
C GLU A 151 -6.76 5.84 -28.25
N ALA A 152 -5.85 6.58 -27.63
CA ALA A 152 -5.37 6.29 -26.29
C ALA A 152 -6.53 6.26 -25.28
N LEU A 153 -7.43 7.24 -25.33
CA LEU A 153 -8.59 7.32 -24.44
C LEU A 153 -9.53 6.13 -24.60
N VAL A 154 -9.91 5.77 -25.83
CA VAL A 154 -10.82 4.64 -26.09
C VAL A 154 -10.21 3.33 -25.63
N GLY A 155 -8.91 3.11 -25.90
CA GLY A 155 -8.20 1.91 -25.41
C GLY A 155 -8.05 1.88 -23.89
N GLN A 156 -7.93 3.06 -23.25
CA GLN A 156 -7.73 3.18 -21.82
C GLN A 156 -8.99 2.86 -21.00
N ILE A 157 -10.19 3.08 -21.54
CA ILE A 157 -11.46 2.81 -20.81
C ILE A 157 -11.57 1.34 -20.36
N PRO A 158 -11.53 0.33 -21.24
CA PRO A 158 -11.64 -1.07 -20.83
C PRO A 158 -10.46 -1.51 -19.96
N PHE A 159 -9.26 -0.99 -20.22
CA PHE A 159 -8.06 -1.24 -19.41
C PHE A 159 -8.24 -0.74 -17.97
N THR A 160 -8.69 0.51 -17.82
CA THR A 160 -8.90 1.15 -16.52
C THR A 160 -10.02 0.47 -15.75
N ALA A 161 -11.09 0.04 -16.44
CA ALA A 161 -12.17 -0.72 -15.81
C ALA A 161 -11.64 -2.02 -15.20
N LEU A 162 -10.83 -2.79 -15.94
CA LEU A 162 -10.22 -4.02 -15.43
C LEU A 162 -9.27 -3.75 -14.26
N HIS A 163 -8.43 -2.72 -14.39
CA HIS A 163 -7.47 -2.32 -13.37
C HIS A 163 -8.18 -1.90 -12.07
N LEU A 164 -9.27 -1.12 -12.18
CA LEU A 164 -10.12 -0.74 -11.05
C LEU A 164 -10.74 -1.95 -10.37
N VAL A 165 -11.33 -2.89 -11.13
CA VAL A 165 -11.92 -4.11 -10.56
C VAL A 165 -10.89 -4.88 -9.75
N GLY A 166 -9.69 -5.10 -10.31
CA GLY A 166 -8.61 -5.81 -9.60
C GLY A 166 -8.17 -5.06 -8.33
N ASN A 167 -7.84 -3.78 -8.46
CA ASN A 167 -7.31 -2.99 -7.34
C ASN A 167 -8.34 -2.77 -6.23
N ILE A 168 -9.60 -2.50 -6.56
CA ILE A 168 -10.67 -2.34 -5.56
C ILE A 168 -10.92 -3.67 -4.85
N SER A 169 -11.01 -4.77 -5.60
CA SER A 169 -11.23 -6.10 -5.00
C SER A 169 -10.14 -6.44 -4.00
N PHE A 170 -8.87 -6.32 -4.39
CA PHE A 170 -7.78 -6.56 -3.45
C PHE A 170 -7.75 -5.53 -2.32
N ALA A 171 -8.06 -4.26 -2.56
CA ALA A 171 -8.08 -3.24 -1.52
C ALA A 171 -9.12 -3.50 -0.42
N VAL A 172 -10.30 -3.98 -0.81
CA VAL A 172 -11.40 -4.28 0.12
C VAL A 172 -11.06 -5.46 1.03
N PHE A 173 -10.46 -6.52 0.47
CA PHE A 173 -10.21 -7.76 1.19
C PHE A 173 -8.78 -7.87 1.73
N LEU A 174 -7.78 -7.68 0.87
CA LEU A 174 -6.39 -7.98 1.17
C LEU A 174 -5.72 -6.90 2.02
N SER A 175 -5.94 -5.61 1.73
CA SER A 175 -5.29 -4.52 2.48
C SER A 175 -5.61 -4.49 3.99
N PRO A 176 -6.89 -4.53 4.42
CA PRO A 176 -7.20 -4.56 5.85
C PRO A 176 -6.74 -5.87 6.51
N PHE A 177 -6.77 -6.98 5.76
CA PHE A 177 -6.26 -8.27 6.22
C PHE A 177 -4.76 -8.20 6.51
N ILE A 178 -3.95 -7.70 5.56
CA ILE A 178 -2.51 -7.53 5.75
C ILE A 178 -2.24 -6.64 6.98
N TYR A 179 -2.95 -5.52 7.10
CA TYR A 179 -2.71 -4.60 8.22
C TYR A 179 -2.99 -5.28 9.57
N ARG A 180 -4.17 -5.90 9.72
CA ARG A 180 -4.61 -6.46 10.99
C ARG A 180 -3.86 -7.75 11.37
N PHE A 181 -3.68 -8.66 10.42
CA PHE A 181 -3.19 -10.01 10.73
C PHE A 181 -1.68 -10.16 10.54
N ILE A 182 -1.05 -9.32 9.71
CA ILE A 182 0.39 -9.37 9.47
C ILE A 182 1.06 -8.23 10.22
N ILE A 183 0.74 -6.98 9.90
CA ILE A 183 1.47 -5.82 10.43
C ILE A 183 1.29 -5.66 11.94
N GLU A 184 0.05 -5.63 12.43
CA GLU A 184 -0.24 -5.43 13.86
C GLU A 184 0.06 -6.66 14.74
N ASN A 185 0.19 -7.85 14.13
CA ASN A 185 0.30 -9.10 14.87
C ASN A 185 1.70 -9.33 15.45
N LYS A 186 1.83 -9.27 16.77
CA LYS A 186 3.11 -9.45 17.49
C LYS A 186 3.74 -10.84 17.31
N LYS A 187 2.96 -11.89 17.03
CA LYS A 187 3.48 -13.25 16.83
C LYS A 187 4.42 -13.36 15.63
N PHE A 188 4.22 -12.50 14.62
CA PHE A 188 5.07 -12.42 13.43
C PHE A 188 6.26 -11.47 13.61
N GLU A 189 6.55 -11.04 14.84
CA GLU A 189 7.78 -10.32 15.11
C GLU A 189 8.99 -11.25 15.09
N THR A 190 10.11 -10.72 14.60
CA THR A 190 11.36 -11.48 14.43
C THR A 190 11.83 -12.11 15.74
N GLN A 191 11.64 -11.40 16.87
CA GLN A 191 11.98 -11.91 18.20
C GLN A 191 11.13 -13.12 18.58
N SER A 192 9.82 -13.09 18.31
CA SER A 192 8.90 -14.20 18.56
C SER A 192 9.22 -15.43 17.69
N ILE A 193 9.53 -15.22 16.41
CA ILE A 193 9.91 -16.31 15.49
C ILE A 193 11.23 -16.96 15.95
N MET A 194 12.24 -16.16 16.28
CA MET A 194 13.53 -16.67 16.78
C MET A 194 13.37 -17.44 18.09
N ALA A 195 12.48 -17.00 18.99
CA ALA A 195 12.22 -17.69 20.24
C ALA A 195 11.61 -19.09 20.00
N ILE A 196 10.62 -19.20 19.11
CA ILE A 196 10.01 -20.49 18.74
C ILE A 196 11.04 -21.42 18.10
N LEU A 197 11.87 -20.91 17.18
CA LEU A 197 12.91 -21.70 16.50
C LEU A 197 14.00 -22.19 17.46
N LYS A 198 14.38 -21.39 18.45
CA LYS A 198 15.33 -21.80 19.49
C LYS A 198 14.74 -22.84 20.44
N LEU A 199 13.48 -22.68 20.84
CA LEU A 199 12.79 -23.63 21.73
C LEU A 199 12.65 -25.02 21.09
N LYS A 200 12.51 -25.08 19.77
CA LYS A 200 12.39 -26.35 19.02
C LYS A 200 13.72 -27.07 18.79
N ARG A 201 14.85 -26.47 19.19
CA ARG A 201 16.21 -26.98 18.97
C ARG A 201 16.87 -27.51 20.25
N ILE A 202 16.13 -27.50 21.37
CA ILE A 202 16.47 -28.14 22.66
C ILE A 202 15.59 -29.37 22.80
#